data_AF-A0A6J3APU0-F1
#
_entry.id   AF-A0A6J3APU0-F1
#
_cell.length_a   1.000
_cell.length_b   1.000
_cell.length_c   1.000
_cell.angle_alpha   90.00
_cell.angle_beta   90.00
_cell.angle_gamma   90.00
#
_symmetry.space_group_name_H-M   'P 1'
#
loop_
_entity.id
_entity.type
_entity.pdbx_description
1 polymer ?
#
loop_
_entity_poly.entity_id
_entity_poly.type
_entity_poly.pdbx_seq_one_letter_code
_entity_poly.pdbx_strand_id
1 'polypeptide(L)'
;MLSKEVSCQELKAEMENYKENNARKSSLLTSLRDRVQELEEESAALSTAKIRTEITAHSAIKENQELKKKVVALDEKLQQCLKENEKNKNQALENCRRHEEFLAQLRDYLDPEKKNEKASDEDLILKLGELGKENAFMKGQIVTLEETVNVHEMEAKASRETIMRLASEVNRGQKKAASCLEEKGKLNQDLLSAVEAKEALEREVKVFQERLLAGQRVWDASKQELSLLKTSSFQLEKSLKASLEAAAASQSQYASLKEKIAALLGGSWGTVRPTEDVLLERIREMGSREESGKRYLKFLDQLSEKMKLDQMAAELGFDMRLDVVLARAEQLVRLESNAVIENKTMAHNLQRKLKTQKERLESKELHMNLLRQKIAQLEEEKQGRSALAVERDEANLTIRKLQKKVERLQQELSVCRGLNTELKAKLADTNELKIKTLEQTKAIEDLSKSRDKLEKMKEKAEKKLLTVQSELDTTEHEAKESNERARNMLEVVTSEMKTLKKSLEAAEKREKQLMDFREVVSQMLGLNVTSLALPDYEVIRCLERLIHSHQHHFVPCACLKDVTSRQDRHPQGHLQLLH
;
A
#
# COMPACT_ATOMS: atom_id res chain seq x y z
N MET A 1 134.10 133.12 65.00
CA MET A 1 132.98 132.67 65.86
C MET A 1 131.82 132.20 64.98
N LEU A 2 131.94 130.99 64.40
CA LEU A 2 130.96 130.39 63.48
C LEU A 2 130.47 129.00 63.97
N SER A 3 130.79 128.61 65.21
CA SER A 3 130.69 127.20 65.66
C SER A 3 129.60 126.92 66.71
N LYS A 4 128.94 127.93 67.29
CA LYS A 4 127.94 127.72 68.37
C LYS A 4 126.48 127.74 67.92
N GLU A 5 126.16 128.40 66.81
CA GLU A 5 124.78 128.45 66.27
C GLU A 5 124.32 127.08 65.74
N VAL A 6 125.26 126.26 65.26
CA VAL A 6 124.98 124.97 64.63
C VAL A 6 124.43 123.94 65.63
N SER A 7 124.93 123.92 66.87
CA SER A 7 124.57 122.90 67.87
C SER A 7 123.14 123.05 68.44
N CYS A 8 122.61 124.27 68.51
CA CYS A 8 121.27 124.50 69.08
C CYS A 8 120.15 124.11 68.09
N GLN A 9 120.42 124.19 66.79
CA GLN A 9 119.51 123.70 65.76
C GLN A 9 119.47 122.17 65.71
N GLU A 10 120.57 121.49 66.03
CA GLU A 10 120.66 120.02 66.08
C GLU A 10 119.76 119.42 67.19
N LEU A 11 119.81 119.96 68.41
CA LEU A 11 119.01 119.45 69.55
C LEU A 11 117.49 119.60 69.36
N LYS A 12 117.06 120.69 68.71
CA LYS A 12 115.64 120.92 68.40
C LYS A 12 115.15 119.94 67.33
N ALA A 13 116.02 119.59 66.38
CA ALA A 13 115.74 118.56 65.39
C ALA A 13 115.63 117.17 66.04
N GLU A 14 116.47 116.84 67.04
CA GLU A 14 116.39 115.56 67.76
C GLU A 14 115.08 115.39 68.56
N MET A 15 114.59 116.43 69.24
CA MET A 15 113.34 116.34 70.01
C MET A 15 112.10 116.16 69.10
N GLU A 16 112.06 116.89 67.98
CA GLU A 16 111.03 116.69 66.96
C GLU A 16 111.12 115.28 66.36
N ASN A 17 112.34 114.78 66.12
CA ASN A 17 112.56 113.39 65.69
C ASN A 17 111.98 112.39 66.69
N TYR A 18 112.11 112.62 67.99
CA TYR A 18 111.60 111.72 69.04
C TYR A 18 110.07 111.73 69.14
N LYS A 19 109.43 112.91 69.05
CA LYS A 19 107.96 113.02 69.02
C LYS A 19 107.39 112.37 67.76
N GLU A 20 108.02 112.63 66.62
CA GLU A 20 107.67 111.99 65.36
C GLU A 20 107.81 110.47 65.47
N ASN A 21 108.89 109.99 66.08
CA ASN A 21 109.11 108.55 66.31
C ASN A 21 108.07 107.93 67.26
N ASN A 22 107.65 108.64 68.31
CA ASN A 22 106.62 108.14 69.23
C ASN A 22 105.21 108.12 68.60
N ALA A 23 104.85 109.16 67.83
CA ALA A 23 103.61 109.20 67.06
C ALA A 23 103.59 108.08 66.00
N ARG A 24 104.71 107.84 65.32
CA ARG A 24 104.88 106.69 64.41
C ARG A 24 104.66 105.36 65.13
N LYS A 25 105.23 105.17 66.33
CA LYS A 25 105.05 103.95 67.12
C LYS A 25 103.61 103.75 67.60
N SER A 26 102.93 104.79 68.07
CA SER A 26 101.52 104.68 68.49
C SER A 26 100.60 104.43 67.30
N SER A 27 100.83 105.10 66.17
CA SER A 27 100.11 104.83 64.92
C SER A 27 100.34 103.40 64.43
N LEU A 28 101.56 102.88 64.58
CA LEU A 28 101.89 101.49 64.26
C LEU A 28 101.14 100.53 65.19
N LEU A 29 101.05 100.82 66.49
CA LEU A 29 100.33 99.98 67.47
C LEU A 29 98.83 99.93 67.20
N THR A 30 98.20 101.07 66.89
CA THR A 30 96.78 101.11 66.49
C THR A 30 96.56 100.33 65.20
N SER A 31 97.42 100.56 64.19
CA SER A 31 97.38 99.80 62.93
C SER A 31 97.55 98.29 63.14
N LEU A 32 98.41 97.86 64.08
CA LEU A 32 98.57 96.45 64.40
C LEU A 32 97.36 95.87 65.15
N ARG A 33 96.66 96.63 65.99
CA ARG A 33 95.42 96.16 66.63
C ARG A 33 94.28 96.05 65.63
N ASP A 34 94.10 97.07 64.78
CA ASP A 34 93.09 97.05 63.73
C ASP A 34 93.33 95.84 62.81
N ARG A 35 94.60 95.59 62.46
CA ARG A 35 95.03 94.38 61.72
C ARG A 35 94.69 93.08 62.45
N VAL A 36 94.89 92.99 63.77
CA VAL A 36 94.57 91.78 64.54
C VAL A 36 93.06 91.56 64.59
N GLN A 37 92.27 92.62 64.79
CA GLN A 37 90.82 92.52 64.78
C GLN A 37 90.29 92.13 63.40
N GLU A 38 90.81 92.72 62.32
CA GLU A 38 90.51 92.30 60.94
C GLU A 38 90.82 90.81 60.73
N LEU A 39 91.98 90.33 61.20
CA LEU A 39 92.35 88.92 61.08
C LEU A 39 91.45 87.99 61.92
N GLU A 40 90.97 88.43 63.09
CA GLU A 40 90.02 87.66 63.90
C GLU A 40 88.63 87.60 63.26
N GLU A 41 88.15 88.71 62.72
CA GLU A 41 86.90 88.78 61.96
C GLU A 41 86.97 87.96 60.66
N GLU A 42 88.10 88.04 59.93
CA GLU A 42 88.38 87.20 58.76
C GLU A 42 88.43 85.72 59.14
N SER A 43 89.06 85.36 60.26
CA SER A 43 89.11 83.98 60.76
C SER A 43 87.72 83.45 61.12
N ALA A 44 86.89 84.25 61.79
CA ALA A 44 85.50 83.90 62.11
C ALA A 44 84.63 83.77 60.84
N ALA A 45 84.79 84.69 59.88
CA ALA A 45 84.12 84.63 58.58
C ALA A 45 84.54 83.40 57.78
N LEU A 46 85.85 83.06 57.78
CA LEU A 46 86.40 81.89 57.12
C LEU A 46 85.93 80.58 57.76
N SER A 47 85.85 80.52 59.09
CA SER A 47 85.27 79.39 59.83
C SER A 47 83.78 79.20 59.49
N THR A 48 83.02 80.29 59.46
CA THR A 48 81.59 80.25 59.10
C THR A 48 81.40 79.84 57.63
N ALA A 49 82.24 80.35 56.73
CA ALA A 49 82.23 79.96 55.31
C ALA A 49 82.57 78.48 55.14
N LYS A 50 83.56 77.96 55.89
CA LYS A 50 83.94 76.54 55.89
C LYS A 50 82.79 75.64 56.35
N ILE A 51 82.09 75.99 57.42
CA ILE A 51 80.94 75.21 57.88
C ILE A 51 79.82 75.20 56.83
N ARG A 52 79.53 76.34 56.18
CA ARG A 52 78.51 76.42 55.11
C ARG A 52 78.89 75.56 53.90
N THR A 53 80.14 75.59 53.46
CA THR A 53 80.60 74.76 52.33
C THR A 53 80.60 73.28 52.68
N GLU A 54 80.96 72.90 53.91
CA GLU A 54 80.89 71.50 54.39
C GLU A 54 79.45 70.98 54.43
N ILE A 55 78.49 71.77 54.91
CA ILE A 55 77.06 71.42 54.91
C ILE A 55 76.55 71.27 53.48
N THR A 56 76.91 72.21 52.60
CA THR A 56 76.51 72.17 51.18
C THR A 56 77.10 70.95 50.49
N ALA A 57 78.36 70.62 50.76
CA ALA A 57 79.02 69.42 50.23
C ALA A 57 78.37 68.13 50.76
N HIS A 58 78.07 68.05 52.06
CA HIS A 58 77.38 66.88 52.64
C HIS A 58 75.97 66.70 52.06
N SER A 59 75.23 67.79 51.86
CA SER A 59 73.91 67.76 51.20
C SER A 59 74.03 67.25 49.77
N ALA A 60 74.98 67.76 48.99
CA ALA A 60 75.23 67.33 47.61
C ALA A 60 75.71 65.88 47.52
N ILE A 61 76.50 65.40 48.49
CA ILE A 61 76.92 63.99 48.58
C ILE A 61 75.70 63.09 48.86
N LYS A 62 74.84 63.48 49.80
CA LYS A 62 73.63 62.71 50.13
C LYS A 62 72.68 62.65 48.93
N GLU A 63 72.46 63.77 48.25
CA GLU A 63 71.66 63.83 47.03
C GLU A 63 72.27 62.97 45.91
N ASN A 64 73.59 63.02 45.72
CA ASN A 64 74.28 62.15 44.76
C ASN A 64 74.11 60.65 45.11
N GLN A 65 74.13 60.29 46.39
CA GLN A 65 73.90 58.91 46.81
C GLN A 65 72.45 58.47 46.53
N GLU A 66 71.47 59.35 46.76
CA GLU A 66 70.06 59.08 46.43
C GLU A 66 69.84 58.97 44.91
N LEU A 67 70.47 59.84 44.13
CA LEU A 67 70.45 59.76 42.66
C LEU A 67 71.10 58.46 42.18
N LYS A 68 72.25 58.05 42.73
CA LYS A 68 72.87 56.75 42.40
C LYS A 68 71.93 55.57 42.67
N LYS A 69 71.23 55.56 43.83
CA LYS A 69 70.23 54.53 44.14
C LYS A 69 69.07 54.54 43.13
N LYS A 70 68.59 55.73 42.73
CA LYS A 70 67.54 55.87 41.71
C LYS A 70 68.02 55.37 40.34
N VAL A 71 69.25 55.65 39.94
CA VAL A 71 69.83 55.15 38.67
C VAL A 71 69.87 53.63 38.67
N VAL A 72 70.36 53.00 39.73
CA VAL A 72 70.39 51.52 39.84
C VAL A 72 68.98 50.93 39.78
N ALA A 73 68.03 51.49 40.53
CA ALA A 73 66.65 51.00 40.51
C ALA A 73 65.96 51.18 39.15
N LEU A 74 66.28 52.26 38.41
CA LEU A 74 65.78 52.46 37.04
C LEU A 74 66.44 51.50 36.05
N ASP A 75 67.73 51.21 36.21
CA ASP A 75 68.45 50.24 35.37
C ASP A 75 67.92 48.81 35.59
N GLU A 76 67.65 48.41 36.84
CA GLU A 76 67.00 47.13 37.16
C GLU A 76 65.61 47.01 36.52
N LYS A 77 64.79 48.06 36.58
CA LYS A 77 63.48 48.10 35.92
C LYS A 77 63.60 48.03 34.40
N LEU A 78 64.57 48.74 33.82
CA LEU A 78 64.83 48.70 32.39
C LEU A 78 65.25 47.29 31.93
N GLN A 79 66.16 46.65 32.66
CA GLN A 79 66.57 45.27 32.42
C GLN A 79 65.40 44.29 32.53
N GLN A 80 64.51 44.48 33.51
CA GLN A 80 63.31 43.65 33.66
C GLN A 80 62.35 43.83 32.47
N CYS A 81 62.07 45.07 32.07
CA CYS A 81 61.26 45.36 30.88
C CYS A 81 61.86 44.77 29.60
N LEU A 82 63.20 44.81 29.45
CA LEU A 82 63.88 44.22 28.30
C LEU A 82 63.72 42.70 28.26
N LYS A 83 63.91 42.01 29.39
CA LYS A 83 63.72 40.55 29.48
C LYS A 83 62.27 40.14 29.20
N GLU A 84 61.30 40.89 29.71
CA GLU A 84 59.88 40.64 29.46
C GLU A 84 59.52 40.86 27.99
N ASN A 85 60.03 41.93 27.37
CA ASN A 85 59.83 42.20 25.95
C ASN A 85 60.45 41.09 25.07
N GLU A 86 61.65 40.63 25.40
CA GLU A 86 62.31 39.54 24.67
C GLU A 86 61.52 38.22 24.78
N LYS A 87 61.01 37.89 25.98
CA LYS A 87 60.14 36.73 26.19
C LYS A 87 58.84 36.84 25.37
N ASN A 88 58.19 38.00 25.39
CA ASN A 88 56.96 38.25 24.63
C ASN A 88 57.20 38.14 23.12
N LYS A 89 58.34 38.65 22.63
CA LYS A 89 58.75 38.52 21.23
C LYS A 89 58.97 37.07 20.83
N ASN A 90 59.67 36.29 21.66
CA ASN A 90 59.89 34.87 21.41
C ASN A 90 58.58 34.08 21.39
N GLN A 91 57.65 34.38 22.31
CA GLN A 91 56.34 33.74 22.35
C GLN A 91 55.47 34.11 21.14
N ALA A 92 55.52 35.37 20.68
CA ALA A 92 54.86 35.79 19.46
C ALA A 92 55.41 35.06 18.22
N LEU A 93 56.73 34.91 18.11
CA LEU A 93 57.37 34.18 17.02
C LEU A 93 56.98 32.69 17.02
N GLU A 94 56.93 32.05 18.19
CA GLU A 94 56.52 30.65 18.28
C GLU A 94 55.05 30.45 17.91
N ASN A 95 54.16 31.37 18.29
CA ASN A 95 52.76 31.35 17.87
C ASN A 95 52.62 31.55 16.36
N CYS A 96 53.34 32.49 15.75
CA CYS A 96 53.35 32.68 14.29
C CYS A 96 53.79 31.40 13.58
N ARG A 97 54.85 30.76 14.05
CA ARG A 97 55.34 29.50 13.48
C ARG A 97 54.28 28.39 13.56
N ARG A 98 53.59 28.22 14.69
CA ARG A 98 52.51 27.23 14.82
C ARG A 98 51.33 27.52 13.88
N HIS A 99 50.98 28.80 13.70
CA HIS A 99 49.93 29.19 12.76
C HIS A 99 50.32 28.89 11.30
N GLU A 100 51.56 29.18 10.92
CA GLU A 100 52.08 28.83 9.59
C GLU A 100 52.10 27.32 9.35
N GLU A 101 52.54 26.53 10.34
CA GLU A 101 52.53 25.06 10.27
C GLU A 101 51.10 24.50 10.13
N PHE A 102 50.14 25.05 10.87
CA PHE A 102 48.73 24.68 10.76
C PHE A 102 48.14 25.01 9.37
N LEU A 103 48.41 26.20 8.84
CA LEU A 103 47.94 26.61 7.51
C LEU A 103 48.55 25.76 6.40
N ALA A 104 49.84 25.39 6.53
CA ALA A 104 50.51 24.50 5.59
C ALA A 104 49.84 23.11 5.57
N GLN A 105 49.57 22.54 6.75
CA GLN A 105 48.85 21.27 6.84
C GLN A 105 47.44 21.35 6.25
N LEU A 106 46.70 22.43 6.55
CA LEU A 106 45.35 22.63 6.02
C LEU A 106 45.35 22.72 4.48
N ARG A 107 46.33 23.40 3.88
CA ARG A 107 46.52 23.42 2.42
C ARG A 107 46.76 22.03 1.85
N ASP A 108 47.67 21.26 2.46
CA ASP A 108 47.99 19.91 1.98
C ASP A 108 46.76 18.98 1.98
N TYR A 109 45.83 19.16 2.93
CA TYR A 109 44.58 18.38 2.98
C TYR A 109 43.52 18.86 1.99
N LEU A 110 43.43 20.16 1.73
CA LEU A 110 42.37 20.75 0.91
C LEU A 110 42.71 20.80 -0.59
N ASP A 111 44.00 20.90 -0.94
CA ASP A 111 44.46 21.01 -2.32
C ASP A 111 45.82 20.31 -2.52
N PRO A 112 45.85 18.97 -2.59
CA PRO A 112 47.10 18.20 -2.72
C PRO A 112 47.78 18.35 -4.10
N GLU A 113 47.07 18.88 -5.11
CA GLU A 113 47.56 18.99 -6.50
C GLU A 113 48.25 20.34 -6.80
N LYS A 114 47.94 21.42 -6.05
CA LYS A 114 48.56 22.75 -6.22
C LYS A 114 49.56 23.11 -5.13
N LYS A 115 50.70 22.41 -5.07
CA LYS A 115 51.75 22.68 -4.07
C LYS A 115 52.52 24.01 -4.25
N ASN A 116 52.33 24.73 -5.35
CA ASN A 116 53.19 25.87 -5.74
C ASN A 116 52.51 27.25 -5.79
N GLU A 117 51.19 27.35 -5.59
CA GLU A 117 50.47 28.64 -5.50
C GLU A 117 50.17 28.97 -4.02
N LYS A 118 50.58 30.15 -3.53
CA LYS A 118 50.18 30.65 -2.21
C LYS A 118 48.68 31.01 -2.23
N ALA A 119 47.80 30.03 -2.08
CA ALA A 119 46.36 30.26 -1.93
C ALA A 119 46.10 31.12 -0.68
N SER A 120 45.39 32.25 -0.78
CA SER A 120 45.16 33.11 0.38
C SER A 120 44.37 32.38 1.49
N ASP A 121 44.45 32.86 2.73
CA ASP A 121 43.65 32.30 3.82
C ASP A 121 42.14 32.43 3.54
N GLU A 122 41.74 33.45 2.78
CA GLU A 122 40.38 33.63 2.28
C GLU A 122 39.97 32.54 1.28
N ASP A 123 40.86 32.10 0.39
CA ASP A 123 40.60 31.00 -0.53
C ASP A 123 40.40 29.67 0.22
N LEU A 124 41.18 29.45 1.28
CA LEU A 124 41.03 28.26 2.15
C LEU A 124 39.69 28.27 2.88
N ILE A 125 39.27 29.42 3.41
CA ILE A 125 37.97 29.59 4.08
C ILE A 125 36.82 29.35 3.10
N LEU A 126 36.91 29.90 1.89
CA LEU A 126 35.92 29.68 0.84
C LEU A 126 35.83 28.19 0.49
N LYS A 127 36.96 27.51 0.30
CA LYS A 127 36.99 26.07 0.00
C LYS A 127 36.40 25.22 1.14
N LEU A 128 36.73 25.55 2.38
CA LEU A 128 36.16 24.87 3.55
C LEU A 128 34.63 25.07 3.63
N GLY A 129 34.17 26.29 3.30
CA GLY A 129 32.74 26.62 3.23
C GLY A 129 32.01 25.87 2.11
N GLU A 130 32.63 25.74 0.94
CA GLU A 130 32.12 24.93 -0.18
C GLU A 130 32.00 23.46 0.21
N LEU A 131 33.07 22.86 0.77
CA LEU A 131 33.06 21.49 1.26
C LEU A 131 32.01 21.29 2.36
N GLY A 132 31.81 22.28 3.23
CA GLY A 132 30.74 22.25 4.24
C GLY A 132 29.34 22.18 3.62
N LYS A 133 29.09 23.00 2.57
CA LYS A 133 27.82 22.98 1.82
C LYS A 133 27.63 21.67 1.07
N GLU A 134 28.68 21.18 0.42
CA GLU A 134 28.66 19.91 -0.32
C GLU A 134 28.42 18.73 0.63
N ASN A 135 29.06 18.70 1.80
CA ASN A 135 28.83 17.68 2.82
C ASN A 135 27.38 17.74 3.37
N ALA A 136 26.85 18.93 3.61
CA ALA A 136 25.44 19.09 4.00
C ALA A 136 24.48 18.59 2.90
N PHE A 137 24.80 18.88 1.64
CA PHE A 137 24.04 18.41 0.48
C PHE A 137 24.09 16.89 0.34
N MET A 138 25.28 16.29 0.41
CA MET A 138 25.49 14.83 0.37
C MET A 138 24.78 14.13 1.51
N LYS A 139 24.82 14.67 2.74
CA LYS A 139 24.03 14.16 3.87
C LYS A 139 22.53 14.19 3.59
N GLY A 140 22.03 15.27 2.98
CA GLY A 140 20.64 15.34 2.51
C GLY A 140 20.31 14.24 1.49
N GLN A 141 21.18 14.04 0.49
CA GLN A 141 21.01 12.96 -0.49
C GLN A 141 21.01 11.56 0.16
N ILE A 142 21.90 11.31 1.13
CA ILE A 142 21.93 10.05 1.88
C ILE A 142 20.59 9.82 2.59
N VAL A 143 20.05 10.81 3.29
CA VAL A 143 18.74 10.69 3.96
C VAL A 143 17.63 10.37 2.95
N THR A 144 17.59 11.06 1.81
CA THR A 144 16.57 10.75 0.78
C THR A 144 16.73 9.35 0.20
N LEU A 145 17.96 8.87 0.02
CA LEU A 145 18.24 7.51 -0.44
C LEU A 145 17.83 6.48 0.63
N GLU A 146 18.12 6.72 1.91
CA GLU A 146 17.69 5.86 3.02
C GLU A 146 16.16 5.78 3.09
N GLU A 147 15.44 6.90 2.94
CA GLU A 147 13.99 6.93 2.90
C GLU A 147 13.43 6.11 1.72
N THR A 148 14.00 6.26 0.51
CA THR A 148 13.57 5.47 -0.66
C THR A 148 13.86 3.97 -0.51
N VAL A 149 15.00 3.60 0.07
CA VAL A 149 15.32 2.20 0.40
C VAL A 149 14.33 1.63 1.40
N ASN A 150 13.98 2.38 2.45
CA ASN A 150 13.00 1.97 3.45
C ASN A 150 11.61 1.76 2.84
N VAL A 151 11.17 2.67 1.96
CA VAL A 151 9.89 2.53 1.24
C VAL A 151 9.91 1.25 0.39
N HIS A 152 10.95 1.01 -0.40
CA HIS A 152 11.06 -0.20 -1.21
C HIS A 152 11.14 -1.48 -0.37
N GLU A 153 11.79 -1.46 0.80
CA GLU A 153 11.83 -2.60 1.70
C GLU A 153 10.43 -2.93 2.25
N MET A 154 9.67 -1.90 2.63
CA MET A 154 8.29 -2.03 3.11
C MET A 154 7.36 -2.54 1.99
N GLU A 155 7.50 -2.03 0.76
CA GLU A 155 6.79 -2.51 -0.43
C GLU A 155 7.12 -3.97 -0.75
N ALA A 156 8.41 -4.35 -0.70
CA ALA A 156 8.85 -5.72 -0.91
C ALA A 156 8.30 -6.66 0.17
N LYS A 157 8.24 -6.21 1.43
CA LYS A 157 7.63 -6.97 2.53
C LYS A 157 6.14 -7.19 2.31
N ALA A 158 5.38 -6.14 1.98
CA ALA A 158 3.96 -6.25 1.65
C ALA A 158 3.69 -7.15 0.44
N SER A 159 4.57 -7.10 -0.57
CA SER A 159 4.53 -7.97 -1.75
C SER A 159 4.75 -9.43 -1.38
N ARG A 160 5.77 -9.73 -0.56
CA ARG A 160 6.04 -11.10 -0.05
C ARG A 160 4.86 -11.66 0.74
N GLU A 161 4.25 -10.87 1.61
CA GLU A 161 3.06 -11.28 2.36
C GLU A 161 1.86 -11.57 1.44
N THR A 162 1.68 -10.76 0.40
CA THR A 162 0.62 -10.98 -0.59
C THR A 162 0.85 -12.24 -1.40
N ILE A 163 2.09 -12.51 -1.81
CA ILE A 163 2.47 -13.75 -2.50
C ILE A 163 2.22 -14.96 -1.58
N MET A 164 2.59 -14.91 -0.30
CA MET A 164 2.33 -16.01 0.65
C MET A 164 0.82 -16.28 0.81
N ARG A 165 0.00 -15.23 0.90
CA ARG A 165 -1.46 -15.36 1.01
C ARG A 165 -2.04 -16.01 -0.23
N LEU A 166 -1.66 -15.54 -1.42
CA LEU A 166 -2.09 -16.11 -2.70
C LEU A 166 -1.61 -17.57 -2.85
N ALA A 167 -0.36 -17.88 -2.49
CA ALA A 167 0.15 -19.25 -2.51
C ALA A 167 -0.64 -20.18 -1.58
N SER A 168 -1.02 -19.70 -0.39
CA SER A 168 -1.86 -20.44 0.56
C SER A 168 -3.27 -20.66 0.02
N GLU A 169 -3.85 -19.66 -0.65
CA GLU A 169 -5.16 -19.76 -1.30
C GLU A 169 -5.15 -20.76 -2.47
N VAL A 170 -4.10 -20.72 -3.31
CA VAL A 170 -3.90 -21.67 -4.41
C VAL A 170 -3.75 -23.09 -3.86
N ASN A 171 -2.92 -23.31 -2.85
CA ASN A 171 -2.76 -24.61 -2.21
C ASN A 171 -4.08 -25.13 -1.62
N ARG A 172 -4.86 -24.27 -0.97
CA ARG A 172 -6.19 -24.62 -0.46
C ARG A 172 -7.15 -24.97 -1.60
N GLY A 173 -7.10 -24.22 -2.71
CA GLY A 173 -7.87 -24.49 -3.92
C GLY A 173 -7.51 -25.84 -4.54
N GLN A 174 -6.22 -26.13 -4.68
CA GLN A 174 -5.70 -27.41 -5.20
C GLN A 174 -6.14 -28.59 -4.32
N LYS A 175 -6.02 -28.48 -2.99
CA LYS A 175 -6.50 -29.53 -2.06
C LYS A 175 -8.00 -29.80 -2.21
N LYS A 176 -8.81 -28.74 -2.31
CA LYS A 176 -10.26 -28.87 -2.54
C LYS A 176 -10.56 -29.50 -3.90
N ALA A 177 -9.83 -29.12 -4.94
CA ALA A 177 -9.99 -29.71 -6.28
C ALA A 177 -9.61 -31.20 -6.30
N ALA A 178 -8.52 -31.58 -5.62
CA ALA A 178 -8.10 -32.97 -5.49
C ALA A 178 -9.14 -33.82 -4.73
N SER A 179 -9.65 -33.31 -3.60
CA SER A 179 -10.73 -33.97 -2.84
C SER A 179 -12.02 -34.12 -3.67
N CYS A 180 -12.40 -33.10 -4.45
CA CYS A 180 -13.55 -33.17 -5.35
C CYS A 180 -13.36 -34.21 -6.46
N LEU A 181 -12.14 -34.34 -7.01
CA LEU A 181 -11.82 -35.39 -7.98
C LEU A 181 -11.90 -36.79 -7.36
N GLU A 182 -11.46 -36.96 -6.12
CA GLU A 182 -11.58 -38.23 -5.39
C GLU A 182 -13.04 -38.60 -5.11
N GLU A 183 -13.84 -37.65 -4.62
CA GLU A 183 -15.29 -37.84 -4.40
C GLU A 183 -16.02 -38.19 -5.70
N LYS A 184 -15.69 -37.50 -6.81
CA LYS A 184 -16.21 -37.84 -8.14
C LYS A 184 -15.80 -39.26 -8.57
N GLY A 185 -14.57 -39.67 -8.28
CA GLY A 185 -14.09 -41.02 -8.54
C GLY A 185 -14.91 -42.08 -7.80
N LYS A 186 -15.16 -41.87 -6.49
CA LYS A 186 -16.04 -42.73 -5.69
C LYS A 186 -17.46 -42.78 -6.23
N LEU A 187 -18.08 -41.64 -6.51
CA LEU A 187 -19.44 -41.59 -7.05
C LEU A 187 -19.56 -42.31 -8.40
N ASN A 188 -18.55 -42.21 -9.26
CA ASN A 188 -18.52 -42.96 -10.52
C ASN A 188 -18.42 -44.47 -10.29
N GLN A 189 -17.62 -44.90 -9.31
CA GLN A 189 -17.52 -46.31 -8.95
C GLN A 189 -18.84 -46.84 -8.38
N ASP A 190 -19.47 -46.09 -7.48
CA ASP A 190 -20.77 -46.44 -6.89
C ASP A 190 -21.86 -46.50 -7.97
N LEU A 191 -21.84 -45.56 -8.92
CA LEU A 191 -22.74 -45.56 -10.07
C LEU A 191 -22.56 -46.82 -10.93
N LEU A 192 -21.31 -47.22 -11.20
CA LEU A 192 -21.02 -48.43 -11.97
C LEU A 192 -21.57 -49.67 -11.26
N SER A 193 -21.29 -49.82 -9.97
CA SER A 193 -21.80 -50.93 -9.16
C SER A 193 -23.34 -50.94 -9.07
N ALA A 194 -23.97 -49.77 -8.96
CA ALA A 194 -25.44 -49.66 -8.97
C ALA A 194 -26.04 -50.05 -10.33
N VAL A 195 -25.37 -49.71 -11.44
CA VAL A 195 -25.78 -50.13 -12.80
C VAL A 195 -25.68 -51.65 -12.93
N GLU A 196 -24.58 -52.26 -12.50
CA GLU A 196 -24.40 -53.72 -12.52
C GLU A 196 -25.48 -54.44 -11.70
N ALA A 197 -25.80 -53.93 -10.50
CA ALA A 197 -26.85 -54.47 -9.65
C ALA A 197 -28.24 -54.33 -10.30
N LYS A 198 -28.51 -53.17 -10.93
CA LYS A 198 -29.76 -52.96 -11.67
C LYS A 198 -29.89 -53.97 -12.82
N GLU A 199 -28.85 -54.18 -13.60
CA GLU A 199 -28.87 -55.16 -14.70
C GLU A 199 -29.08 -56.60 -14.19
N ALA A 200 -28.53 -56.95 -13.02
CA ALA A 200 -28.78 -58.24 -12.39
C ALA A 200 -30.26 -58.42 -12.03
N LEU A 201 -30.87 -57.41 -11.40
CA LEU A 201 -32.30 -57.44 -11.08
C LEU A 201 -33.17 -57.48 -12.34
N GLU A 202 -32.80 -56.77 -13.40
CA GLU A 202 -33.53 -56.84 -14.68
C GLU A 202 -33.49 -58.24 -15.31
N ARG A 203 -32.37 -58.96 -15.17
CA ARG A 203 -32.27 -60.37 -15.60
C ARG A 203 -33.17 -61.28 -14.75
N GLU A 204 -33.20 -61.09 -13.44
CA GLU A 204 -34.10 -61.85 -12.55
C GLU A 204 -35.58 -61.59 -12.87
N VAL A 205 -35.95 -60.34 -13.10
CA VAL A 205 -37.32 -59.96 -13.48
C VAL A 205 -37.75 -60.68 -14.76
N LYS A 206 -36.87 -60.76 -15.77
CA LYS A 206 -37.15 -61.51 -17.00
C LYS A 206 -37.39 -62.99 -16.72
N VAL A 207 -36.55 -63.63 -15.90
CA VAL A 207 -36.72 -65.04 -15.50
C VAL A 207 -38.04 -65.25 -14.76
N PHE A 208 -38.42 -64.34 -13.85
CA PHE A 208 -39.70 -64.43 -13.14
C PHE A 208 -40.90 -64.25 -14.08
N GLN A 209 -40.81 -63.36 -15.06
CA GLN A 209 -41.84 -63.19 -16.08
C GLN A 209 -42.01 -64.46 -16.93
N GLU A 210 -40.91 -65.08 -17.36
CA GLU A 210 -40.95 -66.35 -18.10
C GLU A 210 -41.58 -67.48 -17.28
N ARG A 211 -41.21 -67.60 -16.01
CA ARG A 211 -41.81 -68.58 -15.08
C ARG A 211 -43.30 -68.33 -14.86
N LEU A 212 -43.72 -67.09 -14.73
CA LEU A 212 -45.13 -66.73 -14.58
C LEU A 212 -45.92 -67.12 -15.83
N LEU A 213 -45.40 -66.80 -17.02
CA LEU A 213 -46.03 -67.18 -18.29
C LEU A 213 -46.12 -68.70 -18.45
N ALA A 214 -45.06 -69.43 -18.07
CA ALA A 214 -45.08 -70.89 -18.08
C ALA A 214 -46.13 -71.45 -17.10
N GLY A 215 -46.20 -70.92 -15.87
CA GLY A 215 -47.19 -71.29 -14.88
C GLY A 215 -48.63 -71.01 -15.34
N GLN A 216 -48.85 -69.86 -15.99
CA GLN A 216 -50.14 -69.51 -16.58
C GLN A 216 -50.58 -70.52 -17.64
N ARG A 217 -49.68 -70.92 -18.56
CA ARG A 217 -49.98 -71.92 -19.58
C ARG A 217 -50.35 -73.28 -18.97
N VAL A 218 -49.64 -73.71 -17.94
CA VAL A 218 -49.93 -74.96 -17.23
C VAL A 218 -51.28 -74.90 -16.53
N TRP A 219 -51.59 -73.80 -15.85
CA TRP A 219 -52.91 -73.60 -15.26
C TRP A 219 -53.98 -73.65 -16.36
N ASP A 220 -53.88 -72.86 -17.43
CA ASP A 220 -54.89 -72.89 -18.50
C ASP A 220 -55.10 -74.30 -19.09
N ALA A 221 -54.03 -75.10 -19.24
CA ALA A 221 -54.14 -76.52 -19.61
C ALA A 221 -54.90 -77.36 -18.57
N SER A 222 -54.55 -77.28 -17.29
CA SER A 222 -55.28 -77.98 -16.22
C SER A 222 -56.74 -77.54 -16.10
N LYS A 223 -57.07 -76.28 -16.43
CA LYS A 223 -58.46 -75.78 -16.51
C LYS A 223 -59.26 -76.53 -17.55
N GLN A 224 -58.66 -76.73 -18.73
CA GLN A 224 -59.27 -77.43 -19.84
C GLN A 224 -59.41 -78.93 -19.53
N GLU A 225 -58.41 -79.55 -18.90
CA GLU A 225 -58.51 -80.94 -18.44
C GLU A 225 -59.64 -81.13 -17.42
N LEU A 226 -59.77 -80.20 -16.46
CA LEU A 226 -60.84 -80.25 -15.46
C LEU A 226 -62.22 -80.12 -16.09
N SER A 227 -62.38 -79.26 -17.11
CA SER A 227 -63.67 -79.13 -17.81
C SER A 227 -64.03 -80.40 -18.57
N LEU A 228 -63.04 -81.04 -19.23
CA LEU A 228 -63.21 -82.34 -19.88
C LEU A 228 -63.53 -83.47 -18.90
N LEU A 229 -62.88 -83.50 -17.73
CA LEU A 229 -63.20 -84.47 -16.68
C LEU A 229 -64.59 -84.25 -16.10
N LYS A 230 -65.05 -83.00 -16.00
CA LYS A 230 -66.40 -82.68 -15.53
C LYS A 230 -67.46 -83.17 -16.50
N THR A 231 -67.25 -83.02 -17.81
CA THR A 231 -68.19 -83.51 -18.83
C THR A 231 -68.22 -85.04 -18.86
N SER A 232 -67.08 -85.71 -18.76
CA SER A 232 -67.04 -87.18 -18.70
C SER A 232 -67.66 -87.73 -17.41
N SER A 233 -67.42 -87.09 -16.25
CA SER A 233 -68.08 -87.44 -14.99
C SER A 233 -69.60 -87.33 -15.10
N PHE A 234 -70.11 -86.25 -15.69
CA PHE A 234 -71.55 -86.07 -15.90
C PHE A 234 -72.15 -87.16 -16.82
N GLN A 235 -71.42 -87.56 -17.87
CA GLN A 235 -71.83 -88.66 -18.75
C GLN A 235 -71.87 -90.00 -18.00
N LEU A 236 -70.86 -90.28 -17.17
CA LEU A 236 -70.80 -91.49 -16.34
C LEU A 236 -71.88 -91.51 -15.25
N GLU A 237 -72.18 -90.37 -14.62
CA GLU A 237 -73.29 -90.27 -13.67
C GLU A 237 -74.63 -90.55 -14.35
N LYS A 238 -74.83 -90.03 -15.57
CA LYS A 238 -76.03 -90.32 -16.36
C LYS A 238 -76.15 -91.81 -16.69
N SER A 239 -75.06 -92.47 -17.09
CA SER A 239 -75.09 -93.91 -17.39
C SER A 239 -75.27 -94.76 -16.12
N LEU A 240 -74.65 -94.39 -15.01
CA LEU A 240 -74.82 -95.04 -13.71
C LEU A 240 -76.27 -94.94 -13.23
N LYS A 241 -76.88 -93.76 -13.33
CA LYS A 241 -78.29 -93.56 -12.96
C LYS A 241 -79.22 -94.44 -13.81
N ALA A 242 -79.00 -94.48 -15.12
CA ALA A 242 -79.76 -95.37 -16.01
C ALA A 242 -79.60 -96.85 -15.63
N SER A 243 -78.39 -97.27 -15.27
CA SER A 243 -78.12 -98.63 -14.79
C SER A 243 -78.79 -98.94 -13.45
N LEU A 244 -78.80 -97.99 -12.50
CA LEU A 244 -79.47 -98.14 -11.21
C LEU A 244 -80.98 -98.21 -11.35
N GLU A 245 -81.58 -97.38 -12.22
CA GLU A 245 -83.01 -97.44 -12.53
C GLU A 245 -83.39 -98.79 -13.15
N ALA A 246 -82.56 -99.32 -14.06
CA ALA A 246 -82.74 -100.66 -14.63
C ALA A 246 -82.62 -101.76 -13.57
N ALA A 247 -81.67 -101.65 -12.63
CA ALA A 247 -81.50 -102.60 -11.53
C ALA A 247 -82.65 -102.51 -10.50
N ALA A 248 -83.16 -101.32 -10.21
CA ALA A 248 -84.31 -101.13 -9.34
C ALA A 248 -85.58 -101.73 -9.98
N ALA A 249 -85.75 -101.57 -11.29
CA ALA A 249 -86.84 -102.19 -12.03
C ALA A 249 -86.78 -103.74 -11.94
N SER A 250 -85.59 -104.34 -12.12
CA SER A 250 -85.43 -105.80 -11.97
C SER A 250 -85.59 -106.28 -10.53
N GLN A 251 -85.12 -105.51 -9.54
CA GLN A 251 -85.31 -105.83 -8.11
C GLN A 251 -86.78 -105.74 -7.70
N SER A 252 -87.53 -104.76 -8.21
CA SER A 252 -88.98 -104.66 -7.98
C SER A 252 -89.71 -105.88 -8.54
N GLN A 253 -89.32 -106.35 -9.73
CA GLN A 253 -89.84 -107.59 -10.29
C GLN A 253 -89.52 -108.80 -9.39
N TYR A 254 -88.30 -108.89 -8.84
CA TYR A 254 -87.90 -109.94 -7.90
C TYR A 254 -88.65 -109.88 -6.56
N ALA A 255 -88.88 -108.68 -6.01
CA ALA A 255 -89.63 -108.49 -4.77
C ALA A 255 -91.10 -108.91 -4.93
N SER A 256 -91.73 -108.53 -6.06
CA SER A 256 -93.08 -109.00 -6.41
C SER A 256 -93.14 -110.52 -6.50
N LEU A 257 -92.10 -111.16 -7.07
CA LEU A 257 -91.98 -112.63 -7.07
C LEU A 257 -91.89 -113.21 -5.64
N LYS A 258 -91.11 -112.59 -4.75
CA LYS A 258 -90.94 -113.03 -3.35
C LYS A 258 -92.25 -112.93 -2.55
N GLU A 259 -93.04 -111.87 -2.75
CA GLU A 259 -94.35 -111.71 -2.11
C GLU A 259 -95.37 -112.74 -2.59
N LYS A 260 -95.40 -113.02 -3.91
CA LYS A 260 -96.23 -114.10 -4.47
C LYS A 260 -95.92 -115.46 -3.82
N ILE A 261 -94.65 -115.74 -3.55
CA ILE A 261 -94.23 -116.97 -2.86
C ILE A 261 -94.67 -116.98 -1.40
N ALA A 262 -94.47 -115.89 -0.66
CA ALA A 262 -94.90 -115.80 0.74
C ALA A 262 -96.42 -116.01 0.91
N ALA A 263 -97.23 -115.51 -0.03
CA ALA A 263 -98.69 -115.68 -0.04
C ALA A 263 -99.12 -117.16 -0.21
N LEU A 264 -98.43 -117.92 -1.06
CA LEU A 264 -98.73 -119.35 -1.29
C LEU A 264 -98.53 -120.22 -0.04
N LEU A 265 -97.64 -119.80 0.86
CA LEU A 265 -97.21 -120.57 2.03
C LEU A 265 -98.12 -120.41 3.25
N GLY A 266 -99.23 -119.68 3.11
CA GLY A 266 -100.50 -119.88 3.84
C GLY A 266 -100.45 -119.90 5.37
N GLY A 267 -99.84 -118.91 6.02
CA GLY A 267 -99.84 -118.82 7.50
C GLY A 267 -99.88 -117.37 8.00
N SER A 268 -100.40 -117.14 9.21
CA SER A 268 -100.27 -115.87 9.92
C SER A 268 -98.82 -115.68 10.37
N TRP A 269 -98.00 -115.14 9.49
CA TRP A 269 -96.65 -114.65 9.81
C TRP A 269 -96.83 -113.44 10.72
N GLY A 270 -96.29 -113.46 11.94
CA GLY A 270 -96.25 -112.28 12.81
C GLY A 270 -95.56 -111.10 12.09
N THR A 271 -95.56 -109.91 12.71
CA THR A 271 -95.17 -108.59 12.15
C THR A 271 -93.78 -108.45 11.49
N VAL A 272 -93.03 -109.54 11.30
CA VAL A 272 -91.72 -109.57 10.67
C VAL A 272 -91.82 -110.09 9.23
N ARG A 273 -91.37 -109.26 8.30
CA ARG A 273 -91.27 -109.53 6.86
C ARG A 273 -90.48 -110.84 6.62
N PRO A 274 -90.96 -111.80 5.81
CA PRO A 274 -90.30 -113.10 5.66
C PRO A 274 -88.86 -112.98 5.11
N THR A 275 -87.87 -113.30 5.95
CA THR A 275 -86.46 -113.46 5.58
C THR A 275 -86.25 -114.82 4.91
N GLU A 276 -85.26 -114.90 4.02
CA GLU A 276 -84.98 -116.12 3.23
C GLU A 276 -84.71 -117.33 4.15
N ASP A 277 -84.02 -117.11 5.27
CA ASP A 277 -83.71 -118.15 6.25
C ASP A 277 -84.93 -118.64 7.03
N VAL A 278 -85.89 -117.76 7.35
CA VAL A 278 -87.13 -118.15 8.05
C VAL A 278 -88.05 -118.93 7.11
N LEU A 279 -88.04 -118.56 5.81
CA LEU A 279 -88.68 -119.36 4.79
C LEU A 279 -88.01 -120.75 4.73
N LEU A 280 -86.68 -120.83 4.75
CA LEU A 280 -85.91 -122.08 4.67
C LEU A 280 -86.00 -122.98 5.93
N GLU A 281 -86.02 -122.42 7.13
CA GLU A 281 -86.11 -123.16 8.41
C GLU A 281 -87.49 -123.78 8.60
N ARG A 282 -88.55 -123.00 8.30
CA ARG A 282 -89.94 -123.45 8.42
C ARG A 282 -90.25 -124.61 7.51
N ILE A 283 -89.58 -124.63 6.37
CA ILE A 283 -89.57 -125.81 5.57
C ILE A 283 -88.93 -126.94 6.38
N ARG A 284 -87.64 -126.82 6.75
CA ARG A 284 -86.72 -127.87 7.23
C ARG A 284 -87.15 -128.56 8.53
N GLU A 285 -88.12 -127.99 9.25
CA GLU A 285 -88.78 -128.62 10.40
C GLU A 285 -89.90 -129.63 10.07
N MET A 286 -90.64 -129.54 8.96
CA MET A 286 -91.83 -130.41 8.78
C MET A 286 -91.50 -131.91 8.52
N GLY A 287 -90.22 -132.34 8.60
CA GLY A 287 -89.75 -133.53 7.90
C GLY A 287 -89.00 -134.64 8.62
N SER A 288 -89.31 -135.05 9.85
CA SER A 288 -88.49 -136.12 10.50
C SER A 288 -89.21 -137.05 11.50
N ARG A 289 -90.39 -137.66 11.23
CA ARG A 289 -91.07 -138.53 12.25
C ARG A 289 -92.02 -139.63 11.73
N GLU A 290 -91.55 -140.86 11.48
CA GLU A 290 -92.07 -141.99 10.66
C GLU A 290 -93.59 -142.33 10.51
N GLU A 291 -94.52 -141.87 11.37
CA GLU A 291 -95.92 -141.57 10.93
C GLU A 291 -95.98 -140.38 9.93
N SER A 292 -94.80 -139.90 9.59
CA SER A 292 -94.42 -138.91 8.62
C SER A 292 -94.14 -139.51 7.27
N GLY A 293 -94.48 -140.74 6.89
CA GLY A 293 -94.35 -141.12 5.48
C GLY A 293 -95.05 -140.09 4.57
N LYS A 294 -96.29 -139.71 4.92
CA LYS A 294 -97.04 -138.63 4.26
C LYS A 294 -96.64 -137.23 4.73
N ARG A 295 -96.24 -137.02 6.00
CA ARG A 295 -95.85 -135.68 6.50
C ARG A 295 -94.46 -135.26 6.04
N TYR A 296 -93.53 -136.20 5.91
CA TYR A 296 -92.19 -136.07 5.35
C TYR A 296 -92.25 -135.91 3.84
N LEU A 297 -93.13 -136.63 3.13
CA LEU A 297 -93.39 -136.31 1.72
C LEU A 297 -93.97 -134.91 1.56
N LYS A 298 -94.96 -134.54 2.38
CA LYS A 298 -95.52 -133.18 2.39
C LYS A 298 -94.49 -132.11 2.77
N PHE A 299 -93.56 -132.45 3.66
CA PHE A 299 -92.41 -131.61 4.00
C PHE A 299 -91.41 -131.49 2.86
N LEU A 300 -91.07 -132.59 2.19
CA LEU A 300 -90.18 -132.57 1.04
C LEU A 300 -90.82 -131.83 -0.13
N ASP A 301 -92.15 -131.92 -0.30
CA ASP A 301 -92.94 -131.08 -1.22
C ASP A 301 -92.82 -129.61 -0.83
N GLN A 302 -93.06 -129.27 0.44
CA GLN A 302 -92.95 -127.89 0.95
C GLN A 302 -91.50 -127.38 0.95
N LEU A 303 -90.50 -128.27 1.00
CA LEU A 303 -89.07 -127.95 0.94
C LEU A 303 -88.58 -127.72 -0.44
N SER A 304 -89.04 -128.56 -1.34
CA SER A 304 -88.91 -128.32 -2.74
C SER A 304 -89.57 -126.99 -3.10
N GLU A 305 -90.77 -126.68 -2.60
CA GLU A 305 -91.47 -125.43 -2.92
C GLU A 305 -90.69 -124.17 -2.63
N LYS A 306 -90.13 -124.10 -1.45
CA LYS A 306 -89.46 -122.89 -1.02
C LYS A 306 -88.00 -122.82 -1.41
N MET A 307 -87.39 -123.97 -1.68
CA MET A 307 -86.16 -124.01 -2.45
C MET A 307 -86.40 -123.72 -3.96
N LYS A 308 -87.67 -123.58 -4.38
CA LYS A 308 -88.22 -123.32 -5.74
C LYS A 308 -87.96 -124.44 -6.75
N LEU A 309 -88.13 -125.66 -6.28
CA LEU A 309 -87.96 -126.90 -7.02
C LEU A 309 -89.32 -127.59 -7.28
N ASP A 310 -90.46 -126.95 -7.01
CA ASP A 310 -91.83 -127.50 -7.11
C ASP A 310 -92.10 -128.33 -8.35
N GLN A 311 -91.82 -127.75 -9.52
CA GLN A 311 -92.13 -128.36 -10.81
C GLN A 311 -91.30 -129.64 -11.02
N MET A 312 -90.04 -129.64 -10.56
CA MET A 312 -89.14 -130.80 -10.65
C MET A 312 -89.46 -131.85 -9.58
N ALA A 313 -89.78 -131.42 -8.36
CA ALA A 313 -90.05 -132.33 -7.27
C ALA A 313 -91.35 -133.10 -7.49
N ALA A 314 -92.40 -132.47 -8.03
CA ALA A 314 -93.70 -133.10 -8.27
C ALA A 314 -93.62 -134.39 -9.12
N GLU A 315 -92.66 -134.47 -10.05
CA GLU A 315 -92.48 -135.62 -10.97
C GLU A 315 -91.48 -136.67 -10.45
N LEU A 316 -90.73 -136.38 -9.38
CA LEU A 316 -89.65 -137.24 -8.87
C LEU A 316 -90.09 -138.11 -7.69
N GLY A 317 -89.55 -139.32 -7.61
CA GLY A 317 -89.74 -140.23 -6.48
C GLY A 317 -89.07 -139.75 -5.19
N PHE A 318 -89.48 -140.31 -4.06
CA PHE A 318 -89.09 -139.89 -2.70
C PHE A 318 -87.57 -139.70 -2.50
N ASP A 319 -86.76 -140.62 -3.00
CA ASP A 319 -85.30 -140.62 -2.83
C ASP A 319 -84.63 -139.48 -3.62
N MET A 320 -85.06 -139.25 -4.86
CA MET A 320 -84.47 -138.22 -5.74
C MET A 320 -84.83 -136.79 -5.29
N ARG A 321 -85.97 -136.59 -4.60
CA ARG A 321 -86.36 -135.25 -4.08
C ARG A 321 -85.39 -134.76 -3.00
N LEU A 322 -84.92 -135.67 -2.16
CA LEU A 322 -83.94 -135.34 -1.14
C LEU A 322 -82.61 -134.91 -1.79
N ASP A 323 -82.20 -135.59 -2.86
CA ASP A 323 -80.99 -135.25 -3.62
C ASP A 323 -81.09 -133.88 -4.30
N VAL A 324 -82.24 -133.52 -4.88
CA VAL A 324 -82.43 -132.18 -5.50
C VAL A 324 -82.40 -131.07 -4.43
N VAL A 325 -82.99 -131.32 -3.26
CA VAL A 325 -82.96 -130.40 -2.12
C VAL A 325 -81.54 -130.21 -1.59
N LEU A 326 -80.77 -131.30 -1.46
CA LEU A 326 -79.36 -131.24 -1.06
C LEU A 326 -78.52 -130.46 -2.06
N ALA A 327 -78.67 -130.72 -3.37
CA ALA A 327 -77.98 -129.97 -4.41
C ALA A 327 -78.29 -128.46 -4.39
N ARG A 328 -79.53 -128.10 -4.03
CA ARG A 328 -79.96 -126.71 -3.89
C ARG A 328 -79.44 -126.05 -2.61
N ALA A 329 -79.34 -126.79 -1.51
CA ALA A 329 -78.67 -126.32 -0.30
C ALA A 329 -77.17 -126.06 -0.55
N GLU A 330 -76.49 -126.95 -1.27
CA GLU A 330 -75.10 -126.74 -1.71
C GLU A 330 -74.98 -125.50 -2.61
N GLN A 331 -75.95 -125.29 -3.52
CA GLN A 331 -75.98 -124.07 -4.34
C GLN A 331 -76.12 -122.80 -3.50
N LEU A 332 -76.96 -122.81 -2.46
CA LEU A 332 -77.13 -121.66 -1.57
C LEU A 332 -75.88 -121.39 -0.73
N VAL A 333 -75.23 -122.44 -0.20
CA VAL A 333 -73.93 -122.31 0.49
C VAL A 333 -72.88 -121.72 -0.46
N ARG A 334 -72.88 -122.10 -1.74
CA ARG A 334 -72.01 -121.46 -2.76
C ARG A 334 -72.36 -119.99 -2.95
N LEU A 335 -73.64 -119.62 -2.98
CA LEU A 335 -74.07 -118.21 -3.10
C LEU A 335 -73.70 -117.37 -1.85
N GLU A 336 -73.82 -117.92 -0.64
CA GLU A 336 -73.39 -117.26 0.60
C GLU A 336 -71.88 -117.09 0.63
N SER A 337 -71.12 -118.13 0.26
CA SER A 337 -69.67 -118.04 0.10
C SER A 337 -69.29 -116.96 -0.92
N ASN A 338 -69.99 -116.88 -2.05
CA ASN A 338 -69.81 -115.81 -3.03
C ASN A 338 -70.13 -114.42 -2.44
N ALA A 339 -71.20 -114.27 -1.65
CA ALA A 339 -71.54 -113.01 -0.99
C ALA A 339 -70.50 -112.59 0.07
N VAL A 340 -69.92 -113.53 0.81
CA VAL A 340 -68.80 -113.27 1.72
C VAL A 340 -67.56 -112.83 0.95
N ILE A 341 -67.27 -113.46 -0.18
CA ILE A 341 -66.18 -113.06 -1.08
C ILE A 341 -66.44 -111.65 -1.63
N GLU A 342 -67.66 -111.34 -2.05
CA GLU A 342 -68.07 -110.00 -2.51
C GLU A 342 -67.93 -108.95 -1.40
N ASN A 343 -68.41 -109.23 -0.19
CA ASN A 343 -68.27 -108.35 0.97
C ASN A 343 -66.80 -108.11 1.34
N LYS A 344 -65.98 -109.17 1.34
CA LYS A 344 -64.52 -109.06 1.53
C LYS A 344 -63.90 -108.19 0.45
N THR A 345 -64.34 -108.35 -0.81
CA THR A 345 -63.88 -107.54 -1.93
C THR A 345 -64.31 -106.08 -1.78
N MET A 346 -65.54 -105.80 -1.34
CA MET A 346 -66.03 -104.45 -1.04
C MET A 346 -65.26 -103.80 0.11
N ALA A 347 -64.99 -104.52 1.19
CA ALA A 347 -64.18 -104.02 2.31
C ALA A 347 -62.76 -103.66 1.86
N HIS A 348 -62.11 -104.51 1.05
CA HIS A 348 -60.80 -104.20 0.47
C HIS A 348 -60.88 -103.00 -0.49
N ASN A 349 -61.96 -102.85 -1.25
CA ASN A 349 -62.18 -101.68 -2.11
C ASN A 349 -62.36 -100.39 -1.30
N LEU A 350 -63.10 -100.44 -0.19
CA LEU A 350 -63.28 -99.31 0.73
C LEU A 350 -61.96 -98.94 1.42
N GLN A 351 -61.19 -99.94 1.87
CA GLN A 351 -59.88 -99.72 2.48
C GLN A 351 -58.90 -99.08 1.49
N ARG A 352 -58.89 -99.53 0.22
CA ARG A 352 -58.12 -98.88 -0.85
C ARG A 352 -58.57 -97.44 -1.06
N LYS A 353 -59.88 -97.18 -1.17
CA LYS A 353 -60.42 -95.82 -1.31
C LYS A 353 -60.03 -94.91 -0.14
N LEU A 354 -60.09 -95.41 1.10
CA LEU A 354 -59.67 -94.67 2.29
C LEU A 354 -58.18 -94.31 2.21
N LYS A 355 -57.32 -95.27 1.83
CA LYS A 355 -55.88 -95.02 1.65
C LYS A 355 -55.62 -93.94 0.61
N THR A 356 -56.27 -94.03 -0.56
CA THR A 356 -56.12 -93.02 -1.62
C THR A 356 -56.62 -91.64 -1.20
N GLN A 357 -57.72 -91.55 -0.44
CA GLN A 357 -58.21 -90.26 0.07
C GLN A 357 -57.26 -89.67 1.13
N LYS A 358 -56.65 -90.51 1.97
CA LYS A 358 -55.66 -90.07 2.95
C LYS A 358 -54.41 -89.51 2.28
N GLU A 359 -53.85 -90.23 1.30
CA GLU A 359 -52.72 -89.77 0.49
C GLU A 359 -53.05 -88.46 -0.23
N ARG A 360 -54.28 -88.33 -0.76
CA ARG A 360 -54.75 -87.10 -1.40
C ARG A 360 -54.87 -85.92 -0.42
N LEU A 361 -55.26 -86.17 0.82
CA LEU A 361 -55.33 -85.15 1.87
C LEU A 361 -53.93 -84.68 2.26
N GLU A 362 -53.01 -85.62 2.53
CA GLU A 362 -51.61 -85.34 2.86
C GLU A 362 -50.92 -84.53 1.75
N SER A 363 -51.17 -84.88 0.47
CA SER A 363 -50.67 -84.12 -0.68
C SER A 363 -51.22 -82.68 -0.72
N LYS A 364 -52.50 -82.48 -0.42
CA LYS A 364 -53.11 -81.13 -0.34
C LYS A 364 -52.57 -80.33 0.84
N GLU A 365 -52.29 -80.97 1.97
CA GLU A 365 -51.73 -80.33 3.15
C GLU A 365 -50.30 -79.84 2.88
N LEU A 366 -49.47 -80.65 2.20
CA LEU A 366 -48.17 -80.22 1.70
C LEU A 366 -48.28 -79.02 0.76
N HIS A 367 -49.22 -79.03 -0.17
CA HIS A 367 -49.45 -77.89 -1.07
C HIS A 367 -49.87 -76.63 -0.31
N MET A 368 -50.74 -76.75 0.68
CA MET A 368 -51.14 -75.63 1.54
C MET A 368 -49.97 -75.07 2.35
N ASN A 369 -49.09 -75.93 2.87
CA ASN A 369 -47.89 -75.48 3.58
C ASN A 369 -46.93 -74.74 2.64
N LEU A 370 -46.73 -75.23 1.40
CA LEU A 370 -45.94 -74.53 0.39
C LEU A 370 -46.53 -73.17 0.02
N LEU A 371 -47.85 -73.07 -0.12
CA LEU A 371 -48.52 -71.79 -0.39
C LEU A 371 -48.37 -70.80 0.76
N ARG A 372 -48.52 -71.26 2.01
CA ARG A 372 -48.28 -70.42 3.20
C ARG A 372 -46.84 -69.91 3.25
N GLN A 373 -45.88 -70.78 2.97
CA GLN A 373 -44.47 -70.38 2.89
C GLN A 373 -44.24 -69.35 1.79
N LYS A 374 -44.87 -69.52 0.62
CA LYS A 374 -44.75 -68.55 -0.48
C LYS A 374 -45.39 -67.20 -0.15
N ILE A 375 -46.52 -67.19 0.55
CA ILE A 375 -47.16 -65.95 1.02
C ILE A 375 -46.25 -65.22 2.00
N ALA A 376 -45.66 -65.92 2.98
CA ALA A 376 -44.73 -65.32 3.94
C ALA A 376 -43.51 -64.70 3.24
N GLN A 377 -42.93 -65.40 2.25
CA GLN A 377 -41.83 -64.85 1.44
C GLN A 377 -42.24 -63.59 0.68
N LEU A 378 -43.42 -63.58 0.05
CA LEU A 378 -43.90 -62.41 -0.69
C LEU A 378 -44.21 -61.23 0.24
N GLU A 379 -44.66 -61.48 1.47
CA GLU A 379 -44.86 -60.45 2.48
C GLU A 379 -43.52 -59.86 2.96
N GLU A 380 -42.50 -60.69 3.16
CA GLU A 380 -41.14 -60.24 3.52
C GLU A 380 -40.51 -59.43 2.37
N GLU A 381 -40.60 -59.92 1.13
CA GLU A 381 -40.16 -59.18 -0.07
C GLU A 381 -40.87 -57.82 -0.20
N LYS A 382 -42.19 -57.78 0.09
CA LYS A 382 -42.97 -56.54 0.07
C LYS A 382 -42.51 -55.56 1.15
N GLN A 383 -42.24 -56.04 2.37
CA GLN A 383 -41.72 -55.21 3.46
C GLN A 383 -40.33 -54.65 3.11
N GLY A 384 -39.43 -55.48 2.56
CA GLY A 384 -38.12 -55.04 2.09
C GLY A 384 -38.22 -53.98 0.99
N ARG A 385 -39.10 -54.16 0.00
CA ARG A 385 -39.36 -53.15 -1.05
C ARG A 385 -39.90 -51.84 -0.47
N SER A 386 -40.74 -51.89 0.57
CA SER A 386 -41.26 -50.70 1.24
C SER A 386 -40.16 -49.95 1.99
N ALA A 387 -39.27 -50.66 2.70
CA ALA A 387 -38.14 -50.05 3.38
C ALA A 387 -37.20 -49.34 2.39
N LEU A 388 -36.85 -50.02 1.27
CA LEU A 388 -36.04 -49.42 0.21
C LEU A 388 -36.70 -48.19 -0.44
N ALA A 389 -38.04 -48.16 -0.52
CA ALA A 389 -38.76 -46.98 -1.01
C ALA A 389 -38.62 -45.79 -0.05
N VAL A 390 -38.72 -46.02 1.26
CA VAL A 390 -38.51 -44.98 2.28
C VAL A 390 -37.07 -44.46 2.25
N GLU A 391 -36.06 -45.34 2.20
CA GLU A 391 -34.66 -44.94 2.08
C GLU A 391 -34.40 -44.11 0.80
N ARG A 392 -35.02 -44.49 -0.32
CA ARG A 392 -34.96 -43.73 -1.57
C ARG A 392 -35.55 -42.32 -1.40
N ASP A 393 -36.70 -42.20 -0.73
CA ASP A 393 -37.35 -40.90 -0.52
C ASP A 393 -36.54 -40.00 0.42
N GLU A 394 -35.92 -40.58 1.45
CA GLU A 394 -34.98 -39.87 2.32
C GLU A 394 -33.74 -39.39 1.55
N ALA A 395 -33.13 -40.25 0.73
CA ALA A 395 -32.00 -39.88 -0.13
C ALA A 395 -32.38 -38.79 -1.15
N ASN A 396 -33.58 -38.86 -1.74
CA ASN A 396 -34.06 -37.80 -2.63
C ASN A 396 -34.25 -36.47 -1.90
N LEU A 397 -34.67 -36.49 -0.64
CA LEU A 397 -34.83 -35.30 0.18
C LEU A 397 -33.47 -34.68 0.55
N THR A 398 -32.44 -35.49 0.81
CA THR A 398 -31.07 -34.99 1.02
C THR A 398 -30.48 -34.39 -0.27
N ILE A 399 -30.67 -35.05 -1.42
CA ILE A 399 -30.27 -34.52 -2.73
C ILE A 399 -30.91 -33.15 -2.99
N ARG A 400 -32.22 -32.99 -2.76
CA ARG A 400 -32.90 -31.70 -2.92
C ARG A 400 -32.36 -30.62 -1.98
N LYS A 401 -32.01 -30.97 -0.74
CA LYS A 401 -31.38 -30.03 0.20
C LYS A 401 -30.00 -29.58 -0.28
N LEU A 402 -29.20 -30.52 -0.79
CA LEU A 402 -27.87 -30.24 -1.35
C LEU A 402 -27.97 -29.38 -2.61
N GLN A 403 -28.91 -29.68 -3.52
CA GLN A 403 -29.18 -28.86 -4.72
C GLN A 403 -29.49 -27.41 -4.35
N LYS A 404 -30.39 -27.17 -3.38
CA LYS A 404 -30.68 -25.80 -2.88
C LYS A 404 -29.47 -25.10 -2.25
N LYS A 405 -28.49 -25.86 -1.74
CA LYS A 405 -27.24 -25.29 -1.20
C LYS A 405 -26.28 -24.94 -2.33
N VAL A 406 -26.20 -25.79 -3.36
CA VAL A 406 -25.42 -25.52 -4.58
C VAL A 406 -25.95 -24.29 -5.30
N GLU A 407 -27.26 -24.15 -5.48
CA GLU A 407 -27.89 -22.97 -6.11
C GLU A 407 -27.54 -21.68 -5.36
N ARG A 408 -27.64 -21.68 -4.01
CA ARG A 408 -27.24 -20.55 -3.17
C ARG A 408 -25.77 -20.18 -3.34
N LEU A 409 -24.88 -21.16 -3.30
CA LEU A 409 -23.44 -20.94 -3.50
C LEU A 409 -23.12 -20.44 -4.90
N GLN A 410 -23.84 -20.93 -5.93
CA GLN A 410 -23.70 -20.42 -7.30
C GLN A 410 -24.16 -18.96 -7.41
N GLN A 411 -25.23 -18.58 -6.73
CA GLN A 411 -25.71 -17.21 -6.71
C GLN A 411 -24.73 -16.28 -5.98
N GLU A 412 -24.21 -16.67 -4.82
CA GLU A 412 -23.15 -15.94 -4.12
C GLU A 412 -21.90 -15.78 -5.00
N LEU A 413 -21.49 -16.85 -5.69
CA LEU A 413 -20.37 -16.80 -6.63
C LEU A 413 -20.64 -15.82 -7.78
N SER A 414 -21.86 -15.76 -8.30
CA SER A 414 -22.25 -14.83 -9.37
C SER A 414 -22.17 -13.37 -8.90
N VAL A 415 -22.62 -13.08 -7.67
CA VAL A 415 -22.53 -11.75 -7.07
C VAL A 415 -21.07 -11.35 -6.87
N CYS A 416 -20.26 -12.26 -6.32
CA CYS A 416 -18.81 -12.03 -6.15
C CYS A 416 -18.10 -11.79 -7.48
N ARG A 417 -18.47 -12.48 -8.56
CA ARG A 417 -17.94 -12.22 -9.90
C ARG A 417 -18.33 -10.83 -10.39
N GLY A 418 -19.58 -10.41 -10.18
CA GLY A 418 -20.06 -9.06 -10.51
C GLY A 418 -19.27 -7.96 -9.79
N LEU A 419 -19.06 -8.11 -8.47
CA LEU A 419 -18.25 -7.18 -7.69
C LEU A 419 -16.79 -7.14 -8.18
N ASN A 420 -16.21 -8.28 -8.55
CA ASN A 420 -14.84 -8.33 -9.09
C ASN A 420 -14.75 -7.59 -10.44
N THR A 421 -15.73 -7.76 -11.32
CA THR A 421 -15.77 -7.00 -12.58
C THR A 421 -15.92 -5.49 -12.34
N GLU A 422 -16.72 -5.08 -11.35
CA GLU A 422 -16.87 -3.67 -10.99
C GLU A 422 -15.58 -3.09 -10.41
N LEU A 423 -14.90 -3.81 -9.53
CA LEU A 423 -13.61 -3.39 -8.98
C LEU A 423 -12.53 -3.29 -10.07
N LYS A 424 -12.53 -4.20 -11.05
CA LYS A 424 -11.63 -4.11 -12.21
C LYS A 424 -11.90 -2.87 -13.07
N ALA A 425 -13.18 -2.53 -13.28
CA ALA A 425 -13.55 -1.29 -13.98
C ALA A 425 -13.06 -0.05 -13.22
N LYS A 426 -13.34 0.03 -11.90
CA LYS A 426 -12.85 1.14 -11.05
C LYS A 426 -11.33 1.26 -11.04
N LEU A 427 -10.62 0.13 -11.06
CA LEU A 427 -9.16 0.12 -11.16
C LEU A 427 -8.67 0.66 -12.50
N ALA A 428 -9.33 0.32 -13.61
CA ALA A 428 -9.02 0.85 -14.93
C ALA A 428 -9.25 2.38 -14.98
N ASP A 429 -10.38 2.86 -14.46
CA ASP A 429 -10.68 4.30 -14.38
C ASP A 429 -9.63 5.05 -13.54
N THR A 430 -9.23 4.47 -12.41
CA THR A 430 -8.18 5.04 -11.54
C THR A 430 -6.83 5.11 -12.27
N ASN A 431 -6.49 4.09 -13.06
CA ASN A 431 -5.26 4.11 -13.85
C ASN A 431 -5.31 5.17 -14.96
N GLU A 432 -6.46 5.36 -15.62
CA GLU A 432 -6.63 6.43 -16.60
C GLU A 432 -6.46 7.82 -15.97
N LEU A 433 -7.05 8.03 -14.79
CA LEU A 433 -6.85 9.27 -14.03
C LEU A 433 -5.38 9.49 -13.66
N LYS A 434 -4.68 8.44 -13.22
CA LYS A 434 -3.25 8.50 -12.90
C LYS A 434 -2.41 8.89 -14.12
N ILE A 435 -2.72 8.35 -15.31
CA ILE A 435 -2.06 8.73 -16.56
C ILE A 435 -2.30 10.21 -16.85
N LYS A 436 -3.55 10.69 -16.78
CA LYS A 436 -3.89 12.12 -16.97
C LYS A 436 -3.15 13.02 -15.98
N THR A 437 -3.04 12.63 -14.71
CA THR A 437 -2.29 13.39 -13.70
C THR A 437 -0.80 13.45 -14.04
N LEU A 438 -0.20 12.36 -14.52
CA LEU A 438 1.20 12.35 -14.97
C LEU A 438 1.43 13.26 -16.19
N GLU A 439 0.51 13.23 -17.16
CA GLU A 439 0.55 14.12 -18.33
C GLU A 439 0.44 15.60 -17.93
N GLN A 440 -0.48 15.93 -17.03
CA GLN A 440 -0.62 17.29 -16.47
C GLN A 440 0.64 17.72 -15.71
N THR A 441 1.23 16.82 -14.91
CA THR A 441 2.47 17.10 -14.16
C THR A 441 3.62 17.43 -15.13
N LYS A 442 3.74 16.67 -16.22
CA LYS A 442 4.73 16.92 -17.26
C LYS A 442 4.51 18.27 -17.96
N ALA A 443 3.26 18.60 -18.29
CA ALA A 443 2.92 19.90 -18.88
C ALA A 443 3.24 21.08 -17.95
N ILE A 444 2.98 20.94 -16.65
CA ILE A 444 3.36 21.94 -15.63
C ILE A 444 4.88 22.10 -15.57
N GLU A 445 5.63 21.00 -15.62
CA GLU A 445 7.09 21.04 -15.60
C GLU A 445 7.66 21.76 -16.83
N ASP A 446 7.11 21.49 -18.02
CA ASP A 446 7.50 22.17 -19.27
C ASP A 446 7.15 23.66 -19.23
N LEU A 447 5.97 24.02 -18.72
CA LEU A 447 5.58 25.41 -18.49
C LEU A 447 6.51 26.10 -17.48
N SER A 448 6.88 25.45 -16.38
CA SER A 448 7.84 25.97 -15.39
C SER A 448 9.20 26.24 -16.03
N LYS A 449 9.72 25.31 -16.85
CA LYS A 449 10.96 25.51 -17.61
C LYS A 449 10.87 26.70 -18.55
N SER A 450 9.72 26.89 -19.21
CA SER A 450 9.51 28.04 -20.10
C SER A 450 9.44 29.36 -19.34
N ARG A 451 8.78 29.39 -18.17
CA ARG A 451 8.73 30.52 -17.24
C ARG A 451 10.14 30.90 -16.79
N ASP A 452 10.96 29.94 -16.36
CA ASP A 452 12.33 30.21 -15.88
C ASP A 452 13.21 30.80 -16.98
N LYS A 453 13.01 30.38 -18.24
CA LYS A 453 13.69 30.99 -19.40
C LYS A 453 13.22 32.43 -19.62
N LEU A 454 11.91 32.69 -19.53
CA LEU A 454 11.34 34.04 -19.64
C LEU A 454 11.84 34.96 -18.53
N GLU A 455 11.91 34.48 -17.29
CA GLU A 455 12.44 35.22 -16.14
C GLU A 455 13.90 35.63 -16.39
N LYS A 456 14.74 34.70 -16.86
CA LYS A 456 16.14 35.01 -17.23
C LYS A 456 16.26 36.03 -18.35
N MET A 457 15.35 35.99 -19.33
CA MET A 457 15.33 37.00 -20.40
C MET A 457 14.88 38.36 -19.89
N LYS A 458 13.87 38.39 -19.01
CA LYS A 458 13.40 39.60 -18.33
C LYS A 458 14.51 40.23 -17.49
N GLU A 459 15.20 39.47 -16.64
CA GLU A 459 16.33 39.97 -15.85
C GLU A 459 17.44 40.56 -16.74
N LYS A 460 17.74 39.92 -17.88
CA LYS A 460 18.72 40.45 -18.84
C LYS A 460 18.23 41.75 -19.48
N ALA A 461 16.95 41.83 -19.83
CA ALA A 461 16.34 43.04 -20.38
C ALA A 461 16.32 44.17 -19.35
N GLU A 462 15.96 43.90 -18.10
CA GLU A 462 15.99 44.85 -16.98
C GLU A 462 17.40 45.39 -16.72
N LYS A 463 18.43 44.52 -16.73
CA LYS A 463 19.83 44.95 -16.61
C LYS A 463 20.23 45.89 -17.74
N LYS A 464 19.89 45.57 -19.00
CA LYS A 464 20.15 46.44 -20.15
C LYS A 464 19.38 47.76 -20.07
N LEU A 465 18.14 47.73 -19.61
CA LEU A 465 17.33 48.91 -19.40
C LEU A 465 18.01 49.83 -18.38
N LEU A 466 18.47 49.27 -17.25
CA LEU A 466 19.20 50.02 -16.23
C LEU A 466 20.50 50.63 -16.76
N THR A 467 21.27 49.91 -17.57
CA THR A 467 22.50 50.48 -18.17
C THR A 467 22.17 51.61 -19.13
N VAL A 468 21.21 51.42 -20.03
CA VAL A 468 20.76 52.48 -20.96
C VAL A 468 20.20 53.68 -20.20
N GLN A 469 19.47 53.46 -19.10
CA GLN A 469 18.97 54.53 -18.26
C GLN A 469 20.12 55.32 -17.61
N SER A 470 21.15 54.64 -17.09
CA SER A 470 22.33 55.33 -16.55
C SER A 470 23.13 56.10 -17.62
N GLU A 471 23.27 55.54 -18.82
CA GLU A 471 23.90 56.23 -19.96
C GLU A 471 23.10 57.47 -20.38
N LEU A 472 21.77 57.35 -20.41
CA LEU A 472 20.88 58.46 -20.68
C LEU A 472 21.02 59.56 -19.62
N ASP A 473 21.03 59.20 -18.33
CA ASP A 473 21.21 60.16 -17.23
C ASP A 473 22.56 60.89 -17.34
N THR A 474 23.64 60.18 -17.69
CA THR A 474 24.97 60.79 -17.89
C THR A 474 24.99 61.73 -19.10
N THR A 475 24.42 61.31 -20.23
CA THR A 475 24.38 62.15 -21.44
C THR A 475 23.46 63.36 -21.27
N GLU A 476 22.35 63.21 -20.54
CA GLU A 476 21.50 64.32 -20.15
C GLU A 476 22.25 65.31 -19.25
N HIS A 477 23.05 64.82 -18.29
CA HIS A 477 23.87 65.67 -17.43
C HIS A 477 24.96 66.42 -18.23
N GLU A 478 25.69 65.72 -19.09
CA GLU A 478 26.70 66.33 -19.97
C GLU A 478 26.09 67.36 -20.93
N ALA A 479 24.91 67.08 -21.49
CA ALA A 479 24.19 68.00 -22.35
C ALA A 479 23.74 69.25 -21.57
N LYS A 480 23.24 69.10 -20.33
CA LYS A 480 22.91 70.22 -19.45
C LYS A 480 24.13 71.07 -19.13
N GLU A 481 25.25 70.46 -18.81
CA GLU A 481 26.49 71.17 -18.49
C GLU A 481 27.06 71.90 -19.71
N SER A 482 27.07 71.27 -20.88
CA SER A 482 27.47 71.90 -22.15
C SER A 482 26.57 73.07 -22.52
N ASN A 483 25.25 72.93 -22.34
CA ASN A 483 24.30 74.02 -22.56
C ASN A 483 24.54 75.18 -21.59
N GLU A 484 24.85 74.89 -20.33
CA GLU A 484 25.20 75.91 -19.34
C GLU A 484 26.53 76.60 -19.67
N ARG A 485 27.55 75.85 -20.13
CA ARG A 485 28.80 76.42 -20.65
C ARG A 485 28.54 77.34 -21.85
N ALA A 486 27.71 76.91 -22.80
CA ALA A 486 27.33 77.71 -23.96
C ALA A 486 26.56 78.98 -23.55
N ARG A 487 25.64 78.88 -22.58
CA ARG A 487 24.94 80.03 -21.99
C ARG A 487 25.93 81.02 -21.37
N ASN A 488 26.87 80.54 -20.55
CA ASN A 488 27.90 81.38 -19.93
C ASN A 488 28.78 82.08 -20.98
N MET A 489 29.20 81.37 -22.03
CA MET A 489 29.95 81.99 -23.14
C MET A 489 29.12 83.03 -23.87
N LEU A 490 27.84 82.76 -24.15
CA LEU A 490 26.92 83.72 -24.74
C LEU A 490 26.78 84.97 -23.87
N GLU A 491 26.72 84.82 -22.56
CA GLU A 491 26.67 85.95 -21.63
C GLU A 491 27.95 86.80 -21.69
N VAL A 492 29.13 86.16 -21.71
CA VAL A 492 30.43 86.85 -21.88
C VAL A 492 30.46 87.60 -23.21
N VAL A 493 30.19 86.93 -24.34
CA VAL A 493 30.18 87.58 -25.67
C VAL A 493 29.14 88.71 -25.73
N THR A 494 27.97 88.53 -25.11
CA THR A 494 26.95 89.58 -25.03
C THR A 494 27.45 90.77 -24.21
N SER A 495 28.16 90.53 -23.10
CA SER A 495 28.76 91.58 -22.28
C SER A 495 29.88 92.32 -23.02
N GLU A 496 30.77 91.59 -23.72
CA GLU A 496 31.81 92.15 -24.56
C GLU A 496 31.22 92.96 -25.72
N MET A 497 30.22 92.42 -26.42
CA MET A 497 29.48 93.13 -27.47
C MET A 497 28.85 94.42 -26.93
N LYS A 498 28.26 94.40 -25.72
CA LYS A 498 27.75 95.63 -25.08
C LYS A 498 28.87 96.64 -24.80
N THR A 499 30.05 96.19 -24.35
CA THR A 499 31.20 97.09 -24.13
C THR A 499 31.76 97.64 -25.43
N LEU A 500 31.93 96.81 -26.47
CA LEU A 500 32.37 97.21 -27.80
C LEU A 500 31.40 98.18 -28.43
N LYS A 501 30.09 97.92 -28.32
CA LYS A 501 29.05 98.85 -28.76
C LYS A 501 29.17 100.20 -28.07
N LYS A 502 29.36 100.23 -26.74
CA LYS A 502 29.60 101.49 -26.01
C LYS A 502 30.88 102.19 -26.46
N SER A 503 31.97 101.46 -26.71
CA SER A 503 33.22 102.05 -27.21
C SER A 503 33.08 102.57 -28.64
N LEU A 504 32.32 101.89 -29.49
CA LEU A 504 31.99 102.32 -30.84
C LEU A 504 31.14 103.58 -30.80
N GLU A 505 30.07 103.61 -30.00
CA GLU A 505 29.27 104.82 -29.80
C GLU A 505 30.11 106.00 -29.28
N ALA A 506 31.11 105.75 -28.43
CA ALA A 506 32.06 106.78 -27.99
C ALA A 506 33.03 107.21 -29.10
N ALA A 507 33.46 106.28 -29.95
CA ALA A 507 34.29 106.56 -31.13
C ALA A 507 33.51 107.35 -32.19
N GLU A 508 32.28 106.95 -32.51
CA GLU A 508 31.37 107.67 -33.40
C GLU A 508 31.08 109.08 -32.87
N LYS A 509 30.88 109.25 -31.56
CA LYS A 509 30.74 110.59 -30.97
C LYS A 509 32.01 111.43 -31.14
N ARG A 510 33.20 110.85 -30.94
CA ARG A 510 34.47 111.54 -31.20
C ARG A 510 34.66 111.87 -32.67
N GLU A 511 34.38 110.92 -33.55
CA GLU A 511 34.47 111.11 -35.00
C GLU A 511 33.52 112.21 -35.44
N LYS A 512 32.28 112.20 -34.96
CA LYS A 512 31.33 113.28 -35.20
C LYS A 512 31.86 114.63 -34.69
N GLN A 513 32.42 114.69 -33.48
CA GLN A 513 33.08 115.91 -32.99
C GLN A 513 34.24 116.37 -33.89
N LEU A 514 35.05 115.44 -34.41
CA LEU A 514 36.14 115.75 -35.34
C LEU A 514 35.63 116.17 -36.72
N MET A 515 34.56 115.57 -37.20
CA MET A 515 33.87 115.94 -38.43
C MET A 515 33.23 117.31 -38.31
N ASP A 516 32.53 117.60 -37.21
CA ASP A 516 31.97 118.91 -36.89
C ASP A 516 33.10 119.96 -36.79
N PHE A 517 34.21 119.62 -36.12
CA PHE A 517 35.41 120.48 -36.07
C PHE A 517 36.00 120.71 -37.47
N ARG A 518 36.16 119.64 -38.26
CA ARG A 518 36.66 119.69 -39.65
C ARG A 518 35.75 120.55 -40.52
N GLU A 519 34.43 120.45 -40.36
CA GLU A 519 33.46 121.26 -41.07
C GLU A 519 33.56 122.74 -40.68
N VAL A 520 33.62 123.06 -39.39
CA VAL A 520 33.82 124.43 -38.91
C VAL A 520 35.11 125.02 -39.44
N VAL A 521 36.23 124.27 -39.38
CA VAL A 521 37.52 124.69 -39.93
C VAL A 521 37.44 124.89 -41.45
N SER A 522 36.79 123.96 -42.16
CA SER A 522 36.63 124.06 -43.63
C SER A 522 35.76 125.26 -44.04
N GLN A 523 34.67 125.53 -43.31
CA GLN A 523 33.82 126.71 -43.48
C GLN A 523 34.59 128.01 -43.18
N MET A 524 35.36 128.06 -42.09
CA MET A 524 36.19 129.21 -41.74
C MET A 524 37.28 129.50 -42.79
N LEU A 525 37.76 128.48 -43.50
CA LEU A 525 38.73 128.61 -44.58
C LEU A 525 38.10 128.89 -45.96
N GLY A 526 36.78 129.00 -46.05
CA GLY A 526 36.07 129.22 -47.32
C GLY A 526 36.14 128.05 -48.30
N LEU A 527 36.40 126.82 -47.82
CA LEU A 527 36.44 125.61 -48.64
C LEU A 527 35.01 125.05 -48.77
N ASN A 528 34.55 124.83 -50.01
CA ASN A 528 33.20 124.32 -50.28
C ASN A 528 33.01 122.90 -49.72
N VAL A 529 32.12 122.76 -48.74
CA VAL A 529 31.86 121.54 -47.94
C VAL A 529 31.06 120.48 -48.72
N THR A 530 30.56 120.80 -49.93
CA THR A 530 29.72 119.91 -50.74
C THR A 530 30.47 118.89 -51.60
N SER A 531 31.81 118.87 -51.58
CA SER A 531 32.61 117.84 -52.26
C SER A 531 33.09 116.78 -51.27
N LEU A 532 32.51 115.58 -51.39
CA LEU A 532 32.95 114.37 -50.70
C LEU A 532 34.40 114.04 -51.12
N ALA A 533 35.26 113.88 -50.12
CA ALA A 533 36.72 113.65 -50.18
C ALA A 533 37.60 114.89 -50.46
N LEU A 534 37.55 115.90 -49.58
CA LEU A 534 38.68 116.82 -49.38
C LEU A 534 39.73 116.15 -48.48
N PRO A 535 40.93 115.81 -48.97
CA PRO A 535 41.96 115.18 -48.15
C PRO A 535 42.47 116.13 -47.06
N ASP A 536 42.74 115.61 -45.87
CA ASP A 536 43.12 116.42 -44.69
C ASP A 536 44.35 117.31 -44.95
N TYR A 537 45.28 116.87 -45.80
CA TYR A 537 46.45 117.66 -46.15
C TYR A 537 46.09 118.99 -46.83
N GLU A 538 44.93 119.13 -47.49
CA GLU A 538 44.54 120.39 -48.12
C GLU A 538 44.02 121.42 -47.12
N VAL A 539 43.23 120.98 -46.14
CA VAL A 539 42.81 121.80 -45.00
C VAL A 539 44.04 122.25 -44.21
N ILE A 540 44.97 121.32 -43.95
CA ILE A 540 46.25 121.61 -43.29
C ILE A 540 47.06 122.61 -44.12
N ARG A 541 47.23 122.42 -45.42
CA ARG A 541 47.97 123.36 -46.30
C ARG A 541 47.31 124.74 -46.40
N CYS A 542 45.99 124.83 -46.24
CA CYS A 542 45.26 126.11 -46.18
C CYS A 542 45.44 126.80 -44.83
N LEU A 543 45.31 126.07 -43.71
CA LEU A 543 45.65 126.60 -42.38
C LEU A 543 47.11 127.02 -42.31
N GLU A 544 48.04 126.21 -42.82
CA GLU A 544 49.45 126.54 -42.90
C GLU A 544 49.65 127.80 -43.73
N ARG A 545 49.00 127.96 -44.89
CA ARG A 545 49.06 129.22 -45.63
C ARG A 545 48.46 130.39 -44.86
N LEU A 546 47.35 130.21 -44.13
CA LEU A 546 46.73 131.27 -43.32
C LEU A 546 47.65 131.69 -42.17
N ILE A 547 48.27 130.72 -41.49
CA ILE A 547 49.25 130.88 -40.43
C ILE A 547 50.52 131.56 -40.98
N HIS A 548 51.00 131.15 -42.17
CA HIS A 548 52.14 131.80 -42.84
C HIS A 548 51.79 133.22 -43.33
N SER A 549 50.54 133.50 -43.71
CA SER A 549 50.09 134.84 -44.11
C SER A 549 49.88 135.81 -42.95
N HIS A 550 49.84 135.33 -41.70
CA HIS A 550 49.75 136.16 -40.49
C HIS A 550 51.04 136.17 -39.63
N GLN A 551 52.17 135.66 -40.12
CA GLN A 551 53.44 135.64 -39.38
C GLN A 551 54.37 136.86 -39.59
N HIS A 552 53.81 138.00 -39.98
CA HIS A 552 54.43 139.31 -39.75
C HIS A 552 53.44 140.23 -39.02
N HIS A 553 53.22 139.99 -37.71
CA HIS A 553 53.12 141.02 -36.66
C HIS A 553 52.82 140.39 -35.28
N PHE A 554 53.78 140.59 -34.35
CA PHE A 554 53.68 140.56 -32.87
C PHE A 554 53.32 139.22 -32.16
N VAL A 555 54.14 138.59 -31.28
CA VAL A 555 54.80 139.00 -29.98
C VAL A 555 53.83 138.82 -28.77
N PRO A 556 54.26 138.39 -27.55
CA PRO A 556 54.01 137.07 -26.94
C PRO A 556 53.11 137.13 -25.67
N CYS A 557 52.68 136.00 -25.10
CA CYS A 557 52.31 135.94 -23.67
C CYS A 557 52.31 134.51 -23.10
N ALA A 558 52.61 134.42 -21.82
CA ALA A 558 52.94 133.24 -21.04
C ALA A 558 51.73 132.61 -20.30
N CYS A 559 52.01 131.48 -19.61
CA CYS A 559 51.29 130.89 -18.47
C CYS A 559 50.05 130.03 -18.83
N LEU A 560 49.77 128.79 -18.34
CA LEU A 560 49.99 128.05 -17.08
C LEU A 560 49.79 126.52 -17.35
N LYS A 561 50.65 125.62 -16.86
CA LYS A 561 50.55 124.78 -15.63
C LYS A 561 49.46 123.68 -15.55
N ASP A 562 49.97 122.45 -15.41
CA ASP A 562 49.75 121.46 -14.32
C ASP A 562 48.63 120.38 -14.34
N VAL A 563 49.05 119.26 -13.69
CA VAL A 563 48.33 118.20 -12.94
C VAL A 563 47.97 116.91 -13.73
N THR A 564 48.83 115.88 -13.72
CA THR A 564 49.01 114.75 -12.74
C THR A 564 47.90 113.70 -12.66
N SER A 565 48.27 112.44 -12.93
CA SER A 565 48.27 111.26 -12.01
C SER A 565 48.37 109.96 -12.84
N ARG A 566 49.39 109.11 -12.61
CA ARG A 566 49.38 107.92 -11.69
C ARG A 566 48.49 106.80 -12.28
N GLN A 567 48.84 105.51 -12.39
CA GLN A 567 49.83 104.67 -11.71
C GLN A 567 49.79 103.25 -12.35
N ASP A 568 50.93 102.56 -12.33
CA ASP A 568 51.11 101.13 -11.97
C ASP A 568 50.15 100.04 -12.50
N ARG A 569 50.71 99.00 -13.14
CA ARG A 569 51.30 97.79 -12.49
C ARG A 569 51.18 96.53 -13.38
N HIS A 570 52.33 95.90 -13.62
CA HIS A 570 52.48 94.42 -13.70
C HIS A 570 52.25 93.79 -12.31
N PRO A 571 51.96 92.47 -12.14
CA PRO A 571 52.92 91.34 -12.30
C PRO A 571 52.27 90.05 -12.91
N GLN A 572 52.93 89.06 -13.53
CA GLN A 572 53.95 88.07 -13.12
C GLN A 572 53.43 86.96 -12.14
N GLY A 573 53.51 85.67 -12.54
CA GLY A 573 53.72 84.55 -11.60
C GLY A 573 52.92 83.24 -11.78
N HIS A 574 53.63 82.18 -12.22
CA HIS A 574 53.62 80.76 -11.78
C HIS A 574 52.44 79.76 -11.96
N LEU A 575 52.71 78.71 -12.77
CA LEU A 575 52.83 77.26 -12.42
C LEU A 575 51.94 76.66 -11.30
N GLN A 576 51.09 75.66 -11.62
CA GLN A 576 51.23 74.22 -11.24
C GLN A 576 49.96 73.36 -11.51
N LEU A 577 50.16 72.23 -12.21
CA LEU A 577 49.74 70.82 -11.97
C LEU A 577 48.36 70.40 -11.40
N LEU A 578 47.90 69.27 -11.97
CA LEU A 578 46.89 68.26 -11.53
C LEU A 578 45.41 68.71 -11.60
N HIS A 579 44.46 67.96 -12.15
CA HIS A 579 44.29 66.50 -12.22
C HIS A 579 43.50 66.08 -13.46
#